data_AF-K5X855-F1
#
_entry.id   AF-K5X855-F1
#
_cell.length_a   1.000
_cell.length_b   1.000
_cell.length_c   1.000
_cell.angle_alpha   90.00
_cell.angle_beta   90.00
_cell.angle_gamma   90.00
#
_symmetry.space_group_name_H-M   'P 1'
#
loop_
_entity.id
_entity.type
_entity.pdbx_description
1 polymer ?
#
loop_
_entity_poly.entity_id
_entity_poly.type
_entity_poly.pdbx_seq_one_letter_code
_entity_poly.pdbx_strand_id
1 'polypeptide(L)'
;MVPVVDFLKALIAKDLIENVLDTEPAYGEKKPLKEAFANSYVHFTQFVKAGHKSIITKEVAYFLFTRGAAIHGYGNLVIPVWIKGKGNPDRSSMSAIFIQVKNRLNEQDILHDDVDDFEFFREPVGVQEHNRAYITIAMQLGIPESDKDSSLQPQRFSSPGGEKPHPCYELSLNGCSSNVYNVIDTQKGEAAYSGILAASGGILPEHPRQKKDFLDSVKRMKPLWEPEFEYFNWVEANRECCVQTLVGDEVEDQGDVEMEINDGNTSDDSDTLYGVV
;
A
#
# COMPACT_ATOMS: atom_id res chain seq x y z
N MET A 1 14.68 0.01 21.89
CA MET A 1 13.75 1.07 21.43
C MET A 1 14.60 2.19 20.84
N VAL A 2 14.19 2.74 19.70
CA VAL A 2 14.89 3.82 19.02
C VAL A 2 13.93 5.01 18.91
N PRO A 3 14.34 6.26 19.20
CA PRO A 3 13.50 7.43 18.97
C PRO A 3 13.05 7.52 17.51
N VAL A 4 11.81 7.91 17.25
CA VAL A 4 11.27 8.04 15.88
C VAL A 4 12.13 8.99 15.05
N VAL A 5 12.56 10.13 15.64
CA VAL A 5 13.43 11.11 14.98
C VAL A 5 14.78 10.48 14.57
N ASP A 6 15.37 9.65 15.43
CA ASP A 6 16.65 8.99 15.12
C ASP A 6 16.47 7.89 14.06
N PHE A 7 15.34 7.18 14.10
CA PHE A 7 14.99 6.21 13.07
C PHE A 7 14.86 6.88 11.69
N LEU A 8 14.17 8.02 11.60
CA LEU A 8 14.03 8.77 10.35
C LEU A 8 15.38 9.33 9.88
N LYS A 9 16.22 9.84 10.79
CA LYS A 9 17.60 10.28 10.48
C LYS A 9 18.49 9.14 9.97
N ALA A 10 18.25 7.92 10.43
CA ALA A 10 18.97 6.75 9.93
C ALA A 10 18.50 6.35 8.52
N LEU A 11 17.19 6.47 8.25
CA LEU A 11 16.55 6.05 7.01
C LEU A 11 16.76 7.06 5.86
N ILE A 12 16.50 8.34 6.11
CA ILE A 12 16.43 9.42 5.11
C ILE A 12 17.78 10.15 5.04
N ALA A 13 18.18 10.55 3.83
CA ALA A 13 19.40 11.29 3.60
C ALA A 13 19.50 12.59 4.42
N LYS A 14 20.73 12.95 4.78
CA LYS A 14 21.03 14.11 5.63
C LYS A 14 20.57 15.43 5.03
N ASP A 15 20.54 15.52 3.70
CA ASP A 15 20.16 16.75 3.00
C ASP A 15 18.63 16.95 3.00
N LEU A 16 17.85 15.89 3.23
CA LEU A 16 16.38 15.90 3.23
C LEU A 16 15.79 15.91 4.64
N ILE A 17 16.50 15.33 5.61
CA ILE A 17 15.90 15.03 6.92
C ILE A 17 15.45 16.25 7.71
N GLU A 18 16.16 17.38 7.63
CA GLU A 18 15.74 18.60 8.37
C GLU A 18 14.39 19.12 7.84
N ASN A 19 14.19 19.11 6.51
CA ASN A 19 12.90 19.47 5.91
C ASN A 19 11.78 18.51 6.34
N VAL A 20 12.07 17.21 6.40
CA VAL A 20 11.12 16.19 6.88
C VAL A 20 10.73 16.43 8.34
N LEU A 21 11.70 16.72 9.21
CA LEU A 21 11.49 16.93 10.63
C LEU A 21 10.73 18.23 10.95
N ASP A 22 10.84 19.23 10.08
CA ASP A 22 10.14 20.51 10.18
C ASP A 22 8.78 20.52 9.47
N THR A 23 8.41 19.45 8.78
CA THR A 23 7.13 19.33 8.08
C THR A 23 5.96 19.31 9.07
N GLU A 24 4.93 20.10 8.78
CA GLU A 24 3.62 20.07 9.46
C GLU A 24 2.72 18.99 8.84
N PRO A 25 1.76 18.42 9.62
CA PRO A 25 0.89 17.37 9.12
C PRO A 25 -0.05 17.91 8.03
N ALA A 26 -0.46 17.02 7.12
CA ALA A 26 -1.45 17.29 6.09
C ALA A 26 -2.84 17.61 6.69
N TYR A 27 -3.15 16.98 7.83
CA TYR A 27 -4.42 17.14 8.57
C TYR A 27 -4.15 17.34 10.07
N GLY A 28 -5.11 17.87 10.82
CA GLY A 28 -5.03 17.97 12.28
C GLY A 28 -4.20 19.15 12.82
N GLU A 29 -3.71 19.01 14.05
CA GLU A 29 -2.97 20.07 14.76
C GLU A 29 -1.62 20.36 14.09
N LYS A 30 -1.39 21.62 13.69
CA LYS A 30 -0.17 22.07 13.02
C LYS A 30 1.00 22.14 13.99
N LYS A 31 1.70 21.02 14.15
CA LYS A 31 2.98 20.91 14.86
C LYS A 31 4.04 20.35 13.91
N PRO A 32 5.31 20.73 14.04
CA PRO A 32 6.39 20.07 13.32
C PRO A 32 6.51 18.59 13.72
N LEU A 33 6.89 17.72 12.78
CA LEU A 33 7.05 16.28 13.02
C LEU A 33 7.97 16.00 14.20
N LYS A 34 9.11 16.71 14.29
CA LYS A 34 10.06 16.57 15.41
C LYS A 34 9.44 16.84 16.78
N GLU A 35 8.45 17.73 16.85
CA GLU A 35 7.77 18.08 18.09
C GLU A 35 6.68 17.05 18.41
N ALA A 36 5.86 16.68 17.41
CA ALA A 36 4.81 15.69 17.57
C ALA A 36 5.35 14.30 17.97
N PHE A 37 6.56 13.96 17.53
CA PHE A 37 7.21 12.67 17.81
C PHE A 37 8.41 12.77 18.76
N ALA A 38 8.57 13.89 19.48
CA ALA A 38 9.73 14.13 20.38
C ALA A 38 9.91 13.02 21.44
N ASN A 39 8.80 12.47 21.94
CA ASN A 39 8.78 11.40 22.95
C ASN A 39 8.24 10.08 22.38
N SER A 40 8.50 9.82 21.10
CA SER A 40 7.98 8.64 20.41
C SER A 40 9.08 7.67 20.04
N TYR A 41 8.78 6.36 20.10
CA TYR A 41 9.76 5.31 19.90
C TYR A 41 9.26 4.22 18.95
N VAL A 42 10.18 3.67 18.16
CA VAL A 42 9.99 2.42 17.40
C VAL A 42 10.73 1.27 18.07
N HIS A 43 10.21 0.06 17.90
CA HIS A 43 10.84 -1.15 18.41
C HIS A 43 10.51 -2.35 17.53
N PHE A 44 11.44 -2.71 16.64
CA PHE A 44 11.31 -3.92 15.85
C PHE A 44 12.68 -4.47 15.43
N THR A 45 12.75 -5.78 15.25
CA THR A 45 13.89 -6.50 14.65
C THR A 45 13.47 -7.40 13.49
N GLN A 46 12.17 -7.58 13.30
CA GLN A 46 11.57 -8.47 12.31
C GLN A 46 10.24 -7.93 11.80
N PHE A 47 9.84 -8.36 10.62
CA PHE A 47 8.51 -8.13 10.06
C PHE A 47 7.69 -9.42 10.13
N VAL A 48 6.43 -9.31 10.59
CA VAL A 48 5.46 -10.41 10.59
C VAL A 48 4.42 -10.21 9.49
N LYS A 49 4.14 -11.28 8.74
CA LYS A 49 3.22 -11.21 7.61
C LYS A 49 1.78 -11.08 8.10
N ALA A 50 1.07 -10.04 7.67
CA ALA A 50 -0.35 -9.94 7.94
C ALA A 50 -1.14 -10.94 7.08
N GLY A 51 -2.00 -11.74 7.72
CA GLY A 51 -2.89 -12.68 7.02
C GLY A 51 -4.19 -12.05 6.51
N HIS A 52 -4.59 -10.90 7.08
CA HIS A 52 -5.77 -10.12 6.69
C HIS A 52 -5.53 -8.62 6.92
N LYS A 53 -6.18 -7.71 6.20
CA LYS A 53 -6.01 -6.26 6.44
C LYS A 53 -6.56 -5.83 7.80
N SER A 54 -7.66 -6.45 8.22
CA SER A 54 -8.36 -6.15 9.49
C SER A 54 -7.59 -6.51 10.76
N ILE A 55 -6.42 -7.16 10.66
CA ILE A 55 -5.58 -7.45 11.84
C ILE A 55 -4.57 -6.34 12.13
N ILE A 56 -4.49 -5.31 11.27
CA ILE A 56 -3.61 -4.17 11.45
C ILE A 56 -4.32 -3.15 12.37
N THR A 57 -4.49 -3.52 13.64
CA THR A 57 -5.13 -2.67 14.66
C THR A 57 -4.13 -2.17 15.69
N LYS A 58 -4.48 -1.13 16.47
CA LYS A 58 -3.67 -0.64 17.59
C LYS A 58 -3.39 -1.70 18.67
N GLU A 59 -4.29 -2.66 18.89
CA GLU A 59 -4.09 -3.79 19.81
C GLU A 59 -2.93 -4.68 19.34
N VAL A 60 -2.95 -5.03 18.05
CA VAL A 60 -1.90 -5.83 17.44
C VAL A 60 -0.60 -5.04 17.37
N ALA A 61 -0.66 -3.75 17.07
CA ALA A 61 0.50 -2.86 17.11
C ALA A 61 1.16 -2.86 18.50
N TYR A 62 0.37 -2.79 19.58
CA TYR A 62 0.87 -2.89 20.95
C TYR A 62 1.56 -4.24 21.22
N PHE A 63 0.93 -5.36 20.83
CA PHE A 63 1.54 -6.68 21.02
C PHE A 63 2.83 -6.85 20.21
N LEU A 64 2.88 -6.34 18.99
CA LEU A 64 4.07 -6.45 18.16
C LEU A 64 5.17 -5.49 18.62
N PHE A 65 4.82 -4.27 19.04
CA PHE A 65 5.78 -3.35 19.66
C PHE A 65 6.46 -3.98 20.88
N THR A 66 5.68 -4.57 21.79
CA THR A 66 6.22 -5.26 22.99
C THR A 66 7.06 -6.49 22.63
N ARG A 67 6.78 -7.13 21.50
CA ARG A 67 7.55 -8.27 20.96
C ARG A 67 8.73 -7.87 20.08
N GLY A 68 8.92 -6.59 19.78
CA GLY A 68 9.95 -6.14 18.84
C GLY A 68 9.67 -6.58 17.40
N ALA A 69 8.43 -6.46 16.94
CA ALA A 69 8.03 -6.80 15.58
C ALA A 69 7.28 -5.65 14.89
N ALA A 70 7.46 -5.54 13.58
CA ALA A 70 6.67 -4.72 12.67
C ALA A 70 5.83 -5.62 11.75
N ILE A 71 4.93 -5.04 10.95
CA ILE A 71 4.01 -5.78 10.10
C ILE A 71 4.38 -5.57 8.63
N HIS A 72 4.27 -6.60 7.81
CA HIS A 72 4.27 -6.46 6.35
C HIS A 72 3.07 -7.20 5.74
N GLY A 73 2.37 -6.58 4.79
CA GLY A 73 1.22 -7.19 4.14
C GLY A 73 0.55 -6.22 3.18
N TYR A 74 -0.07 -6.76 2.13
CA TYR A 74 -0.87 -5.97 1.17
C TYR A 74 -0.10 -4.82 0.49
N GLY A 75 1.21 -4.99 0.27
CA GLY A 75 2.06 -3.96 -0.33
C GLY A 75 2.51 -2.85 0.64
N ASN A 76 2.14 -2.96 1.92
CA ASN A 76 2.44 -1.99 2.96
C ASN A 76 3.30 -2.60 4.08
N LEU A 77 4.16 -1.79 4.67
CA LEU A 77 4.84 -2.07 5.93
C LEU A 77 4.23 -1.18 6.99
N VAL A 78 3.99 -1.72 8.18
CA VAL A 78 3.45 -0.95 9.31
C VAL A 78 4.39 -1.13 10.48
N ILE A 79 4.99 -0.03 10.93
CA ILE A 79 5.92 -0.01 12.05
C ILE A 79 5.16 0.57 13.25
N PRO A 80 4.91 -0.21 14.31
CA PRO A 80 4.31 0.31 15.53
C PRO A 80 5.17 1.41 16.17
N VAL A 81 4.50 2.49 16.58
CA VAL A 81 5.11 3.62 17.28
C VAL A 81 4.48 3.72 18.65
N TRP A 82 5.30 3.77 19.69
CA TRP A 82 4.85 4.12 21.03
C TRP A 82 5.04 5.62 21.27
N ILE A 83 3.94 6.34 21.50
CA ILE A 83 3.97 7.74 21.96
C ILE A 83 4.03 7.71 23.48
N LYS A 84 5.19 8.02 24.05
CA LYS A 84 5.43 7.87 25.49
C LYS A 84 4.69 8.95 26.28
N GLY A 85 3.68 8.50 27.03
CA GLY A 85 3.03 9.27 28.08
C GLY A 85 3.68 9.06 29.45
N LYS A 86 2.87 9.08 30.51
CA LYS A 86 3.32 8.85 31.89
C LYS A 86 3.49 7.37 32.25
N GLY A 87 2.91 6.47 31.46
CA GLY A 87 2.86 5.03 31.73
C GLY A 87 3.76 4.19 30.83
N ASN A 88 3.67 2.87 31.00
CA ASN A 88 4.22 1.88 30.08
C ASN A 88 3.44 1.91 28.74
N PRO A 89 3.97 1.31 27.66
CA PRO A 89 3.22 1.14 26.43
C PRO A 89 1.89 0.43 26.70
N ASP A 90 0.83 0.97 26.12
CA ASP A 90 -0.50 0.40 26.09
C ASP A 90 -1.15 0.67 24.72
N ARG A 91 -2.34 0.08 24.49
CA ARG A 91 -3.09 0.19 23.24
C ARG A 91 -3.44 1.64 22.88
N SER A 92 -3.72 2.47 23.86
CA SER A 92 -4.11 3.87 23.68
C SER A 92 -2.92 4.75 23.34
N SER A 93 -1.71 4.38 23.76
CA SER A 93 -0.45 5.05 23.44
C SER A 93 0.18 4.65 22.10
N MET A 94 -0.44 3.74 21.35
CA MET A 94 0.08 3.28 20.05
C MET A 94 -0.32 4.23 18.91
N SER A 95 0.64 4.43 18.01
CA SER A 95 0.51 4.99 16.67
C SER A 95 1.31 4.10 15.71
N ALA A 96 1.50 4.52 14.45
CA ALA A 96 2.27 3.78 13.47
C ALA A 96 2.97 4.67 12.45
N ILE A 97 3.98 4.10 11.80
CA ILE A 97 4.51 4.55 10.51
C ILE A 97 4.00 3.58 9.45
N PHE A 98 3.23 4.07 8.49
CA PHE A 98 2.76 3.29 7.34
C PHE A 98 3.70 3.56 6.16
N ILE A 99 4.31 2.53 5.62
CA ILE A 99 5.24 2.64 4.51
C ILE A 99 4.69 1.88 3.32
N GLN A 100 4.51 2.57 2.20
CA GLN A 100 4.15 1.94 0.95
C GLN A 100 5.39 1.94 0.04
N VAL A 101 5.76 0.77 -0.47
CA VAL A 101 6.90 0.65 -1.38
C VAL A 101 6.39 0.45 -2.80
N LYS A 102 6.78 1.35 -3.70
CA LYS A 102 6.41 1.34 -5.11
C LYS A 102 7.67 1.28 -5.96
N ASN A 103 7.68 0.39 -6.94
CA ASN A 103 8.73 0.34 -7.96
C ASN A 103 8.08 0.49 -9.35
N ARG A 104 7.78 1.72 -9.74
CA ARG A 104 7.13 2.07 -11.01
C ARG A 104 7.76 3.34 -11.58
N LEU A 105 7.68 3.49 -12.89
CA LEU A 105 8.28 4.62 -13.63
C LEU A 105 7.43 5.91 -13.58
N ASN A 106 6.15 5.79 -13.24
CA ASN A 106 5.22 6.92 -13.15
C ASN A 106 4.78 7.10 -11.70
N GLU A 107 4.63 8.37 -11.30
CA GLU A 107 4.02 8.75 -10.02
C GLU A 107 2.58 8.24 -9.98
N GLN A 108 2.22 7.63 -8.85
CA GLN A 108 0.85 7.22 -8.60
C GLN A 108 0.31 8.01 -7.42
N ASP A 109 -0.95 8.41 -7.52
CA ASP A 109 -1.70 8.86 -6.37
C ASP A 109 -1.62 7.77 -5.29
N ILE A 110 -0.96 8.10 -4.19
CA ILE A 110 -0.90 7.24 -3.02
C ILE A 110 -2.29 7.26 -2.42
N LEU A 111 -3.06 6.21 -2.69
CA LEU A 111 -4.36 5.98 -2.06
C LEU A 111 -4.12 5.76 -0.57
N HIS A 112 -4.38 6.79 0.22
CA HIS A 112 -4.36 6.73 1.68
C HIS A 112 -5.62 6.15 2.30
N ASP A 113 -6.49 5.61 1.48
CA ASP A 113 -7.67 4.84 1.90
C ASP A 113 -7.27 3.67 2.80
N ASP A 114 -6.03 3.17 2.70
CA ASP A 114 -5.51 2.06 3.49
C ASP A 114 -5.49 2.31 5.02
N VAL A 115 -5.21 3.53 5.50
CA VAL A 115 -5.15 3.79 6.96
C VAL A 115 -6.54 3.74 7.59
N ASP A 116 -7.53 4.32 6.91
CA ASP A 116 -8.94 4.24 7.33
C ASP A 116 -9.46 2.80 7.17
N ASP A 117 -9.04 2.09 6.12
CA ASP A 117 -9.34 0.68 5.85
C ASP A 117 -8.78 -0.29 6.90
N PHE A 118 -7.67 0.05 7.55
CA PHE A 118 -7.09 -0.78 8.61
C PHE A 118 -7.86 -0.66 9.93
N GLU A 119 -8.78 0.30 10.05
CA GLU A 119 -9.49 0.63 11.29
C GLU A 119 -8.52 0.86 12.47
N PHE A 120 -7.28 1.28 12.19
CA PHE A 120 -6.18 1.24 13.15
C PHE A 120 -6.47 2.07 14.40
N PHE A 121 -7.05 3.26 14.21
CA PHE A 121 -7.39 4.19 15.28
C PHE A 121 -8.82 4.06 15.80
N ARG A 122 -9.63 3.15 15.24
CA ARG A 122 -11.04 3.00 15.58
C ARG A 122 -11.21 2.77 17.08
N GLU A 123 -11.95 3.63 17.75
CA GLU A 123 -12.34 3.44 19.14
C GLU A 123 -13.72 2.75 19.24
N PRO A 124 -13.99 1.98 20.32
CA PRO A 124 -15.32 1.49 20.60
C PRO A 124 -16.32 2.64 20.77
N VAL A 125 -17.59 2.38 20.45
CA VAL A 125 -18.68 3.36 20.59
C VAL A 125 -18.73 3.91 22.02
N GLY A 126 -18.68 5.24 22.14
CA GLY A 126 -18.74 5.94 23.44
C GLY A 126 -17.38 6.21 24.09
N VAL A 127 -16.27 5.80 23.49
CA VAL A 127 -14.92 6.17 23.92
C VAL A 127 -14.45 7.39 23.12
N GLN A 128 -13.89 8.39 23.81
CA GLN A 128 -13.35 9.57 23.14
C GLN A 128 -12.09 9.22 22.37
N GLU A 129 -12.06 9.54 21.07
CA GLU A 129 -10.88 9.33 20.24
C GLU A 129 -9.73 10.24 20.69
N HIS A 130 -8.58 9.62 20.96
CA HIS A 130 -7.35 10.37 21.19
C HIS A 130 -6.76 10.77 19.86
N ASN A 131 -6.71 12.08 19.64
CA ASN A 131 -6.03 12.70 18.53
C ASN A 131 -4.53 12.34 18.59
N ARG A 132 -4.11 11.40 17.73
CA ARG A 132 -2.77 10.80 17.72
C ARG A 132 -2.15 11.00 16.36
N ALA A 133 -0.98 11.62 16.33
CA ALA A 133 -0.19 11.79 15.13
C ALA A 133 0.33 10.45 14.61
N TYR A 134 0.33 10.26 13.29
CA TYR A 134 0.94 9.12 12.60
C TYR A 134 1.72 9.60 11.38
N ILE A 135 2.62 8.75 10.89
CA ILE A 135 3.50 9.07 9.76
C ILE A 135 3.16 8.12 8.63
N THR A 136 3.15 8.63 7.41
CA THR A 136 3.07 7.82 6.22
C THR A 136 4.18 8.15 5.26
N ILE A 137 4.76 7.11 4.66
CA ILE A 137 5.91 7.22 3.78
C ILE A 137 5.61 6.45 2.51
N ALA A 138 5.56 7.16 1.39
CA ALA A 138 5.60 6.54 0.09
C ALA A 138 7.05 6.50 -0.41
N MET A 139 7.56 5.29 -0.61
CA MET A 139 8.87 5.03 -1.17
C MET A 139 8.70 4.70 -2.66
N GLN A 140 8.89 5.69 -3.52
CA GLN A 140 8.74 5.57 -4.98
C GLN A 140 10.10 5.28 -5.64
N LEU A 141 10.57 4.04 -5.47
CA LEU A 141 11.93 3.61 -5.79
C LEU A 141 12.25 3.60 -7.29
N GLY A 142 11.23 3.44 -8.13
CA GLY A 142 11.39 3.34 -9.60
C GLY A 142 11.30 4.68 -10.34
N ILE A 143 10.90 5.75 -9.65
CA ILE A 143 10.79 7.08 -10.23
C ILE A 143 12.18 7.72 -10.18
N PRO A 144 12.68 8.26 -11.30
CA PRO A 144 13.95 8.96 -11.29
C PRO A 144 13.88 10.15 -10.34
N GLU A 145 15.00 10.45 -9.68
CA GLU A 145 15.14 11.68 -8.89
C GLU A 145 14.82 12.88 -9.80
N SER A 146 13.82 13.69 -9.44
CA SER A 146 13.61 14.96 -10.13
C SER A 146 14.77 15.91 -9.81
N ASP A 147 15.01 16.89 -10.70
CA ASP A 147 16.01 17.93 -10.48
C ASP A 147 15.94 18.47 -9.05
N LYS A 148 17.13 18.69 -8.49
CA LYS A 148 17.41 18.89 -7.05
C LYS A 148 16.57 19.95 -6.35
N ASP A 149 15.76 20.77 -7.01
CA ASP A 149 14.91 21.78 -6.35
C ASP A 149 13.49 21.30 -6.06
N SER A 150 12.97 20.29 -6.76
CA SER A 150 11.60 19.77 -6.56
C SER A 150 11.55 18.46 -5.75
N SER A 151 12.68 17.75 -5.64
CA SER A 151 12.84 16.53 -4.83
C SER A 151 13.26 16.78 -3.38
N LEU A 152 13.63 18.03 -3.03
CA LEU A 152 14.06 18.41 -1.67
C LEU A 152 12.90 18.59 -0.68
N GLN A 153 11.65 18.47 -1.13
CA GLN A 153 10.49 18.56 -0.26
C GLN A 153 9.71 17.25 -0.31
N PRO A 154 9.32 16.69 0.85
CA PRO A 154 8.26 15.71 0.90
C PRO A 154 7.03 16.32 0.21
N GLN A 155 6.65 15.78 -0.95
CA GLN A 155 5.46 16.28 -1.63
C GLN A 155 4.24 15.92 -0.80
N ARG A 156 3.43 16.94 -0.50
CA ARG A 156 2.11 16.77 0.12
C ARG A 156 1.14 16.27 -0.93
N PHE A 157 0.34 15.27 -0.58
CA PHE A 157 -0.71 14.81 -1.45
C PHE A 157 -1.93 15.72 -1.33
N SER A 158 -2.60 15.96 -2.44
CA SER A 158 -3.94 16.54 -2.44
C SER A 158 -4.91 15.39 -2.16
N SER A 159 -5.69 15.43 -1.08
CA SER A 159 -6.82 14.51 -0.94
C SER A 159 -8.13 15.24 -0.65
N PRO A 160 -9.28 14.64 -1.05
CA PRO A 160 -10.59 15.26 -0.97
C PRO A 160 -11.06 15.37 0.49
N GLY A 161 -11.81 16.44 0.77
CA GLY A 161 -12.14 16.88 2.12
C GLY A 161 -12.90 15.88 3.00
N GLY A 162 -12.42 15.81 4.24
CA GLY A 162 -13.10 15.29 5.44
C GLY A 162 -12.23 15.60 6.66
N GLU A 163 -12.84 16.01 7.78
CA GLU A 163 -12.10 16.26 9.03
C GLU A 163 -11.58 14.93 9.59
N LYS A 164 -10.38 14.50 9.21
CA LYS A 164 -9.71 13.37 9.85
C LYS A 164 -9.25 13.78 11.25
N PRO A 165 -9.59 13.04 12.32
CA PRO A 165 -9.27 13.43 13.70
C PRO A 165 -7.79 13.28 14.06
N HIS A 166 -6.98 12.63 13.22
CA HIS A 166 -5.58 12.28 13.51
C HIS A 166 -4.59 13.03 12.58
N PRO A 167 -3.57 13.72 13.13
CA PRO A 167 -2.54 14.38 12.36
C PRO A 167 -1.73 13.38 11.55
N CYS A 168 -1.77 13.54 10.23
CA CYS A 168 -1.02 12.70 9.29
C CYS A 168 0.19 13.45 8.78
N TYR A 169 1.39 12.90 8.98
CA TYR A 169 2.62 13.43 8.37
C TYR A 169 2.93 12.60 7.13
N GLU A 170 2.59 13.15 5.97
CA GLU A 170 2.75 12.49 4.68
C GLU A 170 4.12 12.81 4.08
N LEU A 171 4.88 11.77 3.76
CA LEU A 171 6.21 11.87 3.17
C LEU A 171 6.24 11.11 1.85
N SER A 172 6.64 11.78 0.78
CA SER A 172 6.95 11.16 -0.52
C SER A 172 8.45 11.18 -0.76
N LEU A 173 9.05 10.03 -1.03
CA LEU A 173 10.48 9.87 -1.33
C LEU A 173 10.63 9.21 -2.69
N ASN A 174 11.19 9.94 -3.65
CA ASN A 174 11.37 9.48 -5.03
C ASN A 174 12.82 9.08 -5.28
N GLY A 175 13.03 7.96 -5.96
CA GLY A 175 14.35 7.40 -6.27
C GLY A 175 14.82 6.37 -5.25
N CYS A 176 15.94 5.71 -5.55
CA CYS A 176 16.55 4.69 -4.70
C CYS A 176 18.08 4.81 -4.74
N SER A 177 18.60 5.83 -4.05
CA SER A 177 20.03 6.13 -3.98
C SER A 177 20.43 6.60 -2.59
N SER A 178 21.73 6.81 -2.38
CA SER A 178 22.27 7.40 -1.16
C SER A 178 21.85 8.87 -0.96
N ASN A 179 21.43 9.57 -2.02
CA ASN A 179 20.93 10.95 -1.95
C ASN A 179 19.54 11.02 -1.29
N VAL A 180 18.79 9.91 -1.30
CA VAL A 180 17.43 9.82 -0.74
C VAL A 180 17.44 9.03 0.57
N TYR A 181 18.19 7.92 0.61
CA TYR A 181 18.24 7.01 1.74
C TYR A 181 19.65 6.90 2.32
N ASN A 182 19.82 7.30 3.57
CA ASN A 182 21.11 7.28 4.27
C ASN A 182 21.63 5.85 4.55
N VAL A 183 20.76 4.84 4.43
CA VAL A 183 21.15 3.42 4.58
C VAL A 183 21.80 2.83 3.33
N ILE A 184 21.71 3.50 2.18
CA ILE A 184 22.29 3.00 0.93
C ILE A 184 23.74 3.47 0.82
N ASP A 185 24.66 2.51 0.77
CA ASP A 185 26.08 2.79 0.55
C ASP A 185 26.36 3.20 -0.91
N THR A 186 27.18 4.24 -1.09
CA THR A 186 27.55 4.78 -2.41
C THR A 186 28.42 3.85 -3.23
N GLN A 187 29.22 2.98 -2.59
CA GLN A 187 30.20 2.16 -3.31
C GLN A 187 29.58 0.90 -3.91
N LYS A 188 28.65 0.27 -3.19
CA LYS A 188 28.04 -1.00 -3.60
C LYS A 188 26.52 -1.01 -3.51
N GLY A 189 25.95 -0.22 -2.61
CA GLY A 189 24.51 -0.21 -2.35
C GLY A 189 23.72 0.19 -3.59
N GLU A 190 24.07 1.32 -4.20
CA GLU A 190 23.31 1.87 -5.34
C GLU A 190 23.25 0.90 -6.52
N ALA A 191 24.38 0.31 -6.91
CA ALA A 191 24.42 -0.69 -7.98
C ALA A 191 23.62 -1.95 -7.64
N ALA A 192 23.69 -2.42 -6.39
CA ALA A 192 22.95 -3.59 -5.94
C ALA A 192 21.42 -3.34 -5.94
N TYR A 193 20.98 -2.21 -5.39
CA TYR A 193 19.57 -1.84 -5.38
C TYR A 193 19.04 -1.58 -6.79
N SER A 194 19.80 -0.89 -7.64
CA SER A 194 19.45 -0.72 -9.05
C SER A 194 19.24 -2.06 -9.75
N GLY A 195 20.11 -3.05 -9.52
CA GLY A 195 19.96 -4.41 -10.05
C GLY A 195 18.68 -5.11 -9.55
N ILE A 196 18.36 -4.99 -8.27
CA ILE A 196 17.12 -5.58 -7.68
C ILE A 196 15.87 -4.90 -8.25
N LEU A 197 15.89 -3.57 -8.38
CA LEU A 197 14.76 -2.80 -8.89
C LEU A 197 14.58 -2.97 -10.40
N ALA A 198 15.66 -3.18 -11.16
CA ALA A 198 15.61 -3.52 -12.58
C ALA A 198 15.14 -4.97 -12.80
N ALA A 199 15.46 -5.89 -11.88
CA ALA A 199 15.03 -7.29 -11.95
C ALA A 199 13.50 -7.44 -11.76
N SER A 200 12.82 -6.44 -11.21
CA SER A 200 11.37 -6.47 -11.02
C SER A 200 10.55 -6.32 -12.31
N GLY A 201 11.15 -6.55 -13.49
CA GLY A 201 10.46 -6.66 -14.79
C GLY A 201 9.54 -7.87 -14.92
N GLY A 202 9.08 -8.44 -13.80
CA GLY A 202 8.12 -9.53 -13.72
C GLY A 202 8.73 -10.88 -13.34
N ILE A 203 7.86 -11.88 -13.22
CA ILE A 203 8.24 -13.25 -12.84
C ILE A 203 9.08 -13.98 -13.91
N LEU A 204 9.04 -13.50 -15.15
CA LEU A 204 9.69 -14.17 -16.29
C LEU A 204 11.19 -13.89 -16.37
N PRO A 205 11.69 -12.65 -16.23
CA PRO A 205 13.13 -12.38 -16.13
C PRO A 205 13.83 -13.05 -14.94
N GLU A 206 13.12 -13.29 -13.83
CA GLU A 206 13.66 -13.96 -12.64
C GLU A 206 13.65 -15.50 -12.75
N HIS A 207 12.98 -16.06 -13.76
CA HIS A 207 12.83 -17.50 -13.87
C HIS A 207 14.21 -18.19 -14.07
N PRO A 208 14.59 -19.20 -13.27
CA PRO A 208 15.92 -19.83 -13.36
C PRO A 208 16.24 -20.43 -14.74
N ARG A 209 15.22 -20.70 -15.56
CA ARG A 209 15.36 -21.23 -16.91
C ARG A 209 14.97 -20.18 -17.94
N GLN A 210 15.97 -19.44 -18.40
CA GLN A 210 15.83 -18.33 -19.36
C GLN A 210 15.76 -18.76 -20.84
N LYS A 211 15.82 -20.06 -21.16
CA LYS A 211 15.67 -20.50 -22.56
C LYS A 211 14.23 -20.30 -23.02
N LYS A 212 14.08 -19.88 -24.29
CA LYS A 212 12.79 -19.59 -24.94
C LYS A 212 11.73 -20.66 -24.68
N ASP A 213 12.04 -21.93 -24.88
CA ASP A 213 11.06 -23.03 -24.70
C ASP A 213 10.51 -23.13 -23.27
N PHE A 214 11.35 -22.86 -22.25
CA PHE A 214 10.92 -22.88 -20.85
C PHE A 214 10.07 -21.66 -20.53
N LEU A 215 10.48 -20.48 -20.97
CA LEU A 215 9.70 -19.25 -20.79
C LEU A 215 8.35 -19.34 -21.53
N ASP A 216 8.32 -19.90 -22.74
CA ASP A 216 7.09 -20.08 -23.51
C ASP A 216 6.16 -21.09 -22.83
N SER A 217 6.70 -22.12 -22.18
CA SER A 217 5.92 -23.06 -21.36
C SER A 217 5.37 -22.41 -20.09
N VAL A 218 6.18 -21.61 -19.40
CA VAL A 218 5.74 -20.84 -18.22
C VAL A 218 4.65 -19.84 -18.61
N LYS A 219 4.80 -19.11 -19.72
CA LYS A 219 3.76 -18.21 -20.26
C LYS A 219 2.43 -18.92 -20.54
N ARG A 220 2.46 -20.16 -21.05
CA ARG A 220 1.24 -20.97 -21.26
C ARG A 220 0.51 -21.33 -19.98
N MET A 221 1.20 -21.37 -18.84
CA MET A 221 0.53 -21.55 -17.54
C MET A 221 -0.18 -20.28 -17.05
N LYS A 222 -0.12 -19.18 -17.81
CA LYS A 222 -0.70 -17.86 -17.48
C LYS A 222 -0.33 -17.35 -16.08
N PRO A 223 0.97 -17.34 -15.69
CA PRO A 223 1.41 -16.81 -14.40
C PRO A 223 1.27 -15.29 -14.32
N LEU A 224 1.04 -14.61 -15.45
CA LEU A 224 0.86 -13.18 -15.57
C LEU A 224 -0.21 -12.90 -16.64
N TRP A 225 -0.89 -11.76 -16.53
CA TRP A 225 -1.89 -11.28 -17.47
C TRP A 225 -1.53 -9.87 -17.94
N GLU A 226 -0.92 -9.77 -19.12
CA GLU A 226 -0.62 -8.49 -19.79
C GLU A 226 -1.26 -8.41 -21.19
N PRO A 227 -1.71 -7.23 -21.64
CA PRO A 227 -2.38 -7.08 -22.94
C PRO A 227 -1.50 -7.52 -24.14
N GLU A 228 -0.18 -7.50 -23.97
CA GLU A 228 0.81 -7.70 -25.02
C GLU A 228 1.11 -9.17 -25.33
N PHE A 229 0.62 -10.12 -24.53
CA PHE A 229 0.84 -11.54 -24.79
C PHE A 229 -0.43 -12.25 -25.28
N GLU A 230 -0.24 -13.15 -26.24
CA GLU A 230 -1.29 -13.99 -26.79
C GLU A 230 -1.66 -15.15 -25.83
N TYR A 231 -2.33 -14.83 -24.72
CA TYR A 231 -2.79 -15.84 -23.73
C TYR A 231 -4.02 -16.66 -24.18
N PHE A 232 -4.62 -16.28 -25.31
CA PHE A 232 -5.87 -16.82 -25.85
C PHE A 232 -5.73 -17.37 -27.26
N ASN A 233 -4.53 -17.80 -27.66
CA ASN A 233 -4.33 -18.45 -28.96
C ASN A 233 -5.19 -19.71 -29.20
N TRP A 234 -5.87 -20.22 -28.16
CA TRP A 234 -6.80 -21.35 -28.20
C TRP A 234 -8.27 -20.95 -28.22
N VAL A 235 -8.60 -19.65 -28.08
CA VAL A 235 -9.97 -19.13 -28.22
C VAL A 235 -10.05 -18.35 -29.51
N GLU A 236 -10.86 -18.80 -30.45
CA GLU A 236 -11.29 -17.99 -31.61
C GLU A 236 -12.30 -16.94 -31.13
N ALA A 237 -11.82 -15.88 -30.49
CA ALA A 237 -12.65 -14.71 -30.22
C ALA A 237 -12.71 -13.86 -31.49
N ASN A 238 -13.92 -13.58 -31.98
CA ASN A 238 -14.13 -12.60 -33.06
C ASN A 238 -13.50 -11.27 -32.64
N ARG A 239 -12.46 -10.83 -33.36
CA ARG A 239 -11.62 -9.65 -33.03
C ARG A 239 -12.40 -8.34 -32.90
N GLU A 240 -13.67 -8.31 -33.27
CA GLU A 240 -14.54 -7.14 -33.24
C GLU A 240 -15.05 -6.78 -31.83
N CYS A 241 -15.01 -7.69 -30.85
CA CYS A 241 -15.58 -7.41 -29.52
C CYS A 241 -14.61 -6.70 -28.54
N CYS A 242 -13.29 -6.82 -28.75
CA CYS A 242 -12.30 -6.38 -27.75
C CYS A 242 -11.76 -4.96 -27.93
N VAL A 243 -12.18 -4.20 -28.95
CA VAL A 243 -11.60 -2.87 -29.25
C VAL A 243 -12.43 -1.71 -28.67
N GLN A 244 -13.65 -1.94 -28.18
CA GLN A 244 -14.51 -0.84 -27.74
C GLN A 244 -14.40 -0.43 -26.27
N THR A 245 -13.65 -1.13 -25.41
CA THR A 245 -13.63 -0.81 -23.96
C THR A 245 -12.42 -0.02 -23.49
N LEU A 246 -11.52 0.44 -24.36
CA LEU A 246 -10.28 1.14 -23.94
C LEU A 246 -10.05 2.50 -24.59
N VAL A 247 -11.08 3.13 -25.15
CA VAL A 247 -11.02 4.56 -25.53
C VAL A 247 -12.41 5.20 -25.30
N GLY A 248 -12.50 6.11 -24.34
CA GLY A 248 -13.60 7.08 -24.24
C GLY A 248 -14.35 7.11 -22.91
N ASP A 249 -13.83 7.93 -21.99
CA ASP A 249 -14.53 8.96 -21.19
C ASP A 249 -15.93 8.73 -20.60
N GLU A 250 -15.98 9.09 -19.30
CA GLU A 250 -17.04 9.83 -18.59
C GLU A 250 -18.49 9.30 -18.57
N VAL A 251 -18.88 8.93 -17.33
CA VAL A 251 -20.21 8.84 -16.70
C VAL A 251 -21.41 9.37 -17.50
N GLU A 252 -22.45 8.54 -17.66
CA GLU A 252 -23.83 8.93 -17.34
C GLU A 252 -24.70 7.72 -16.98
N ASP A 253 -25.40 7.89 -15.87
CA ASP A 253 -26.40 7.02 -15.25
C ASP A 253 -27.71 7.02 -16.06
N GLN A 254 -28.29 5.83 -16.29
CA GLN A 254 -29.74 5.51 -16.26
C GLN A 254 -30.09 4.32 -17.18
N GLY A 255 -30.91 3.41 -16.66
CA GLY A 255 -31.84 2.63 -17.47
C GLY A 255 -31.89 1.15 -17.10
N ASP A 256 -32.91 0.79 -16.33
CA ASP A 256 -33.30 -0.57 -15.98
C ASP A 256 -33.39 -1.50 -17.21
N VAL A 257 -32.86 -2.72 -17.09
CA VAL A 257 -33.27 -3.84 -17.95
C VAL A 257 -33.48 -5.08 -17.09
N GLU A 258 -34.75 -5.47 -16.98
CA GLU A 258 -35.25 -6.66 -16.33
C GLU A 258 -34.60 -7.93 -16.91
N MET A 259 -34.17 -8.82 -16.01
CA MET A 259 -33.57 -10.11 -16.36
C MET A 259 -34.69 -11.17 -16.40
N GLU A 260 -35.24 -11.43 -17.60
CA GLU A 260 -36.11 -12.59 -17.80
C GLU A 260 -35.28 -13.88 -17.73
N ILE A 261 -35.53 -14.69 -16.69
CA ILE A 261 -34.98 -16.03 -16.54
C ILE A 261 -35.82 -16.98 -17.39
N ASN A 262 -35.26 -17.45 -18.49
CA ASN A 262 -35.85 -18.50 -19.32
C ASN A 262 -35.23 -19.85 -18.91
N ASP A 263 -35.84 -20.50 -17.91
CA ASP A 263 -35.44 -21.85 -17.49
C ASP A 263 -36.03 -22.90 -18.44
N GLY A 264 -35.12 -23.64 -19.07
CA GLY A 264 -35.42 -24.67 -20.04
C GLY A 264 -36.19 -25.86 -19.46
N ASN A 265 -37.13 -26.35 -20.28
CA ASN A 265 -37.74 -27.67 -20.17
C ASN A 265 -36.70 -28.77 -19.96
N THR A 266 -36.91 -29.59 -18.92
CA THR A 266 -36.65 -31.02 -19.03
C THR A 266 -37.74 -31.80 -18.31
N SER A 267 -38.16 -32.87 -18.97
CA SER A 267 -39.26 -33.78 -18.67
C SER A 267 -39.13 -34.50 -17.32
N ASP A 268 -40.26 -34.87 -16.72
CA ASP A 268 -40.64 -36.28 -16.64
C ASP A 268 -42.01 -36.47 -15.98
N ASP A 269 -42.63 -37.56 -16.41
CA ASP A 269 -43.99 -38.00 -16.19
C ASP A 269 -44.32 -38.34 -14.72
N SER A 270 -45.58 -38.11 -14.32
CA SER A 270 -46.36 -39.17 -13.66
C SER A 270 -47.85 -38.80 -13.56
N ASP A 271 -48.65 -39.83 -13.77
CA ASP A 271 -50.09 -39.89 -13.93
C ASP A 271 -50.96 -39.36 -12.78
N THR A 272 -52.16 -38.97 -13.21
CA THR A 272 -53.48 -38.91 -12.55
C THR A 272 -53.67 -39.67 -11.24
N LEU A 273 -54.43 -39.08 -10.29
CA LEU A 273 -55.85 -39.40 -9.98
C LEU A 273 -56.29 -38.72 -8.66
N TYR A 274 -57.54 -38.24 -8.56
CA TYR A 274 -58.47 -38.15 -7.39
C TYR A 274 -59.47 -37.02 -7.71
N GLY A 275 -60.75 -37.29 -8.05
CA GLY A 275 -61.85 -37.62 -7.12
C GLY A 275 -62.65 -36.33 -6.82
N VAL A 276 -63.64 -35.95 -7.64
CA VAL A 276 -65.10 -36.14 -7.43
C VAL A 276 -65.59 -35.87 -6.00
N VAL A 277 -66.38 -34.79 -5.89
CA VAL A 277 -67.59 -34.52 -5.07
C VAL A 277 -67.71 -35.21 -3.70
#